data_AF-A0A527HP55-F1
#
_entry.id   AF-A0A527HP55-F1
#
_cell.length_a   1.000
_cell.length_b   1.000
_cell.length_c   1.000
_cell.angle_alpha   90.00
_cell.angle_beta   90.00
_cell.angle_gamma   90.00
#
_symmetry.space_group_name_H-M   'P 1'
#
loop_
_entity.id
_entity.type
_entity.pdbx_description
1 polymer ?
#
loop_
_entity_poly.entity_id
_entity_poly.type
_entity_poly.pdbx_seq_one_letter_code
_entity_poly.pdbx_strand_id
1 'polypeptide(L)'
;MSVRIVISALVLALLPLASSGVAQADDSMEKAKAVKEEGGKYLDADGNPTYKIENGTVDWYTFSGYRRYHSDCHVCHGQDATGSSYAPALVNSLKNMDYGTFLSIVA
;
A
#
# COMPACT_ATOMS: atom_id res chain seq x y z
N MET A 1 -37.26 -42.52 10.72
CA MET A 1 -36.30 -41.59 11.36
C MET A 1 -35.10 -41.26 10.47
N SER A 2 -35.24 -41.37 9.13
CA SER A 2 -34.09 -41.31 8.21
C SER A 2 -34.24 -40.26 7.10
N VAL A 3 -35.35 -39.52 7.05
CA VAL A 3 -35.63 -38.50 6.03
C VAL A 3 -35.24 -37.08 6.49
N ARG A 4 -35.11 -36.87 7.80
CA ARG A 4 -34.71 -35.56 8.36
C ARG A 4 -33.21 -35.28 8.30
N ILE A 5 -32.38 -36.28 8.02
CA ILE A 5 -30.92 -36.16 8.00
C ILE A 5 -30.40 -35.64 6.64
N VAL A 6 -31.16 -35.83 5.56
CA VAL A 6 -30.71 -35.45 4.20
C VAL A 6 -30.82 -33.95 3.95
N ILE A 7 -31.69 -33.24 4.68
CA ILE A 7 -31.95 -31.80 4.46
C ILE A 7 -30.84 -30.91 5.04
N SER A 8 -30.09 -31.34 6.06
CA SER A 8 -29.00 -30.54 6.63
C SER A 8 -27.68 -30.61 5.85
N ALA A 9 -27.48 -31.59 4.98
CA ALA A 9 -26.20 -31.76 4.28
C ALA A 9 -26.08 -30.93 2.99
N LEU A 10 -27.19 -30.39 2.45
CA LEU A 10 -27.18 -29.71 1.15
C LEU A 10 -27.03 -28.17 1.23
N VAL A 11 -27.13 -27.57 2.42
CA VAL A 11 -27.08 -26.11 2.58
C VAL A 11 -25.65 -25.58 2.78
N LEU A 12 -24.67 -26.44 3.08
CA LEU A 12 -23.30 -26.01 3.35
C LEU A 12 -22.42 -25.80 2.09
N ALA A 13 -22.95 -26.01 0.88
CA ALA A 13 -22.19 -25.96 -0.37
C ALA A 13 -22.25 -24.60 -1.10
N LEU A 14 -22.91 -23.58 -0.52
CA LEU A 14 -23.15 -22.28 -1.16
C LEU A 14 -22.69 -21.09 -0.31
N LEU A 15 -21.67 -21.27 0.54
CA LEU A 15 -20.90 -20.10 0.99
C LEU A 15 -20.14 -19.57 -0.23
N PRO A 16 -20.45 -18.35 -0.72
CA PRO A 16 -19.54 -17.70 -1.64
C PRO A 16 -18.23 -17.59 -0.87
N LEU A 17 -17.14 -18.14 -1.42
CA LEU A 17 -15.82 -17.65 -1.09
C LEU A 17 -15.86 -16.18 -1.50
N ALA A 18 -16.24 -15.32 -0.56
CA ALA A 18 -16.01 -13.90 -0.64
C ALA A 18 -14.49 -13.79 -0.71
N SER A 19 -13.97 -13.82 -1.93
CA SER A 19 -12.63 -13.37 -2.21
C SER A 19 -12.66 -11.92 -1.77
N SER A 20 -12.17 -11.66 -0.56
CA SER A 20 -11.73 -10.35 -0.15
C SER A 20 -10.72 -9.97 -1.22
N GLY A 21 -11.19 -9.24 -2.25
CA GLY A 21 -10.33 -8.73 -3.29
C GLY A 21 -9.36 -7.83 -2.56
N VAL A 22 -8.15 -8.32 -2.34
CA VAL A 22 -7.02 -7.45 -2.06
C VAL A 22 -6.98 -6.54 -3.27
N ALA A 23 -7.39 -5.29 -3.10
CA ALA A 23 -7.26 -4.29 -4.14
C ALA A 23 -5.77 -4.27 -4.49
N GLN A 24 -5.39 -4.86 -5.63
CA GLN A 24 -4.01 -4.80 -6.07
C GLN A 24 -3.74 -3.34 -6.39
N ALA A 25 -2.82 -2.73 -5.65
CA ALA A 25 -2.29 -1.44 -6.03
C ALA A 25 -1.55 -1.60 -7.36
N ASP A 26 -1.97 -0.87 -8.38
CA ASP A 26 -1.26 -0.73 -9.65
C ASP A 26 -0.03 0.17 -9.45
N ASP A 27 1.17 -0.32 -9.78
CA ASP A 27 2.46 0.39 -9.70
C ASP A 27 2.85 0.94 -11.08
N SER A 28 2.10 1.92 -11.57
CA SER A 28 2.38 2.61 -12.82
C SER A 28 2.82 4.06 -12.59
N MET A 29 3.69 4.56 -13.47
CA MET A 29 4.08 5.97 -13.47
C MET A 29 2.86 6.88 -13.70
N GLU A 30 1.89 6.41 -14.47
CA GLU A 30 0.61 7.06 -14.71
C GLU A 30 -0.18 7.23 -13.42
N LYS A 31 -0.25 6.20 -12.57
CA LYS A 31 -0.95 6.28 -11.28
C LYS A 31 -0.21 7.17 -10.28
N ALA A 32 1.13 7.08 -10.21
CA ALA A 32 1.94 7.94 -9.36
C ALA A 32 1.98 9.41 -9.82
N LYS A 33 1.46 9.72 -11.01
CA LYS A 33 1.51 11.07 -11.58
C LYS A 33 0.73 12.06 -10.71
N ALA A 34 1.43 13.08 -10.24
CA ALA A 34 0.78 14.22 -9.61
C ALA A 34 -0.17 14.92 -10.60
N VAL A 35 -1.45 15.01 -10.25
CA VAL A 35 -2.48 15.73 -11.02
C VAL A 35 -2.95 17.01 -10.33
N LYS A 36 -2.64 17.14 -9.03
CA LYS A 36 -3.06 18.28 -8.20
C LYS A 36 -1.94 18.66 -7.23
N GLU A 37 -1.82 19.95 -6.95
CA GLU A 37 -0.92 20.50 -5.93
C GLU A 37 -1.74 21.37 -4.97
N GLU A 38 -1.56 21.14 -3.66
CA GLU A 38 -2.23 21.91 -2.60
C GLU A 38 -1.26 22.21 -1.46
N GLY A 39 -0.80 23.45 -1.36
CA GLY A 39 0.05 23.89 -0.25
C GLY A 39 1.39 23.14 -0.20
N GLY A 40 1.97 22.83 -1.36
CA GLY A 40 3.22 22.09 -1.51
C GLY A 40 3.08 20.57 -1.40
N LYS A 41 1.85 20.04 -1.25
CA LYS A 41 1.56 18.60 -1.36
C LYS A 41 1.11 18.27 -2.77
N TYR A 42 1.67 17.22 -3.34
CA TYR A 42 1.22 16.67 -4.61
C TYR A 42 0.28 15.49 -4.37
N LEU A 43 -0.80 15.43 -5.15
CA LEU A 43 -1.81 14.38 -5.07
C LEU A 43 -1.96 13.68 -6.42
N ASP A 44 -2.15 12.36 -6.37
CA ASP A 44 -2.52 11.54 -7.52
C ASP A 44 -4.01 11.72 -7.91
N ALA A 45 -4.46 11.02 -8.94
CA ALA A 45 -5.84 11.09 -9.43
C ALA A 45 -6.88 10.58 -8.41
N ASP A 46 -6.46 9.73 -7.48
CA ASP A 46 -7.30 9.17 -6.41
C ASP A 46 -7.29 10.06 -5.16
N GLY A 47 -6.50 11.13 -5.15
CA GLY A 47 -6.36 12.07 -4.03
C GLY A 47 -5.36 11.62 -2.96
N ASN A 48 -4.56 10.58 -3.21
CA ASN A 48 -3.49 10.17 -2.29
C ASN A 48 -2.24 11.03 -2.48
N PRO A 49 -1.43 11.24 -1.42
CA PRO A 49 -0.14 11.89 -1.56
C PRO A 49 0.78 11.16 -2.52
N THR A 50 1.42 11.90 -3.42
CA THR A 50 2.46 11.38 -4.33
C THR A 50 3.67 12.32 -4.36
N TYR A 51 4.75 11.86 -4.99
CA TYR A 51 5.98 12.63 -5.15
C TYR A 51 5.95 13.49 -6.41
N LYS A 52 6.83 14.51 -6.43
CA LYS A 52 7.14 15.28 -7.63
C LYS A 52 8.64 15.47 -7.75
N ILE A 53 9.17 15.17 -8.93
CA ILE A 53 10.57 15.38 -9.28
C ILE A 53 10.64 16.35 -10.45
N GLU A 54 11.37 17.44 -10.31
CA GLU A 54 11.60 18.45 -11.35
C GLU A 54 13.09 18.79 -11.41
N ASN A 55 13.69 18.68 -12.60
CA ASN A 55 15.09 19.02 -12.84
C ASN A 55 16.07 18.35 -11.84
N GLY A 56 15.79 17.10 -11.47
CA GLY A 56 16.58 16.35 -10.49
C GLY A 56 16.38 16.75 -9.03
N THR A 57 15.48 17.70 -8.75
CA THR A 57 15.09 18.12 -7.39
C THR A 57 13.78 17.43 -7.02
N VAL A 58 13.72 16.94 -5.78
CA VAL A 58 12.52 16.30 -5.22
C VAL A 58 11.68 17.32 -4.44
N ASP A 59 10.38 17.05 -4.32
CA ASP A 59 9.48 17.84 -3.49
C ASP A 59 9.81 17.73 -1.98
N TRP A 60 9.24 18.66 -1.20
CA TRP A 60 9.47 18.73 0.24
C TRP A 60 9.05 17.48 1.00
N TYR A 61 7.95 16.83 0.62
CA TYR A 61 7.45 15.63 1.31
C TYR A 61 8.33 14.42 1.01
N THR A 62 8.88 14.31 -0.20
CA THR A 62 9.91 13.31 -0.51
C THR A 62 11.17 13.54 0.34
N PHE A 63 11.69 14.77 0.40
CA PHE A 63 12.86 15.10 1.23
C PHE A 63 12.63 14.86 2.73
N SER A 64 11.51 15.34 3.25
CA SER A 64 11.11 15.16 4.65
C SER A 64 10.94 13.68 4.98
N GLY A 65 10.25 12.93 4.11
CA GLY A 65 10.03 11.48 4.25
C GLY A 65 11.34 10.70 4.33
N TYR A 66 12.30 10.99 3.46
CA TYR A 66 13.63 10.35 3.51
C TYR A 66 14.32 10.54 4.87
N ARG A 67 14.29 11.76 5.41
CA ARG A 67 14.88 12.05 6.72
C ARG A 67 14.19 11.32 7.87
N ARG A 68 12.87 11.20 7.84
CA ARG A 68 12.09 10.46 8.86
C ARG A 68 12.34 8.96 8.75
N TYR A 69 12.35 8.43 7.53
CA TYR A 69 12.73 7.05 7.26
C TYR A 69 14.10 6.72 7.88
N HIS A 70 15.08 7.60 7.68
CA HIS A 70 16.43 7.44 8.23
C HIS A 70 16.55 7.72 9.74
N SER A 71 15.53 8.29 10.37
CA SER A 71 15.48 8.43 11.83
C SER A 71 14.91 7.16 12.46
N ASP A 72 13.82 6.63 11.89
CA ASP A 72 12.93 5.75 12.64
C ASP A 72 12.74 4.37 11.99
N CYS A 73 13.06 4.21 10.70
CA CYS A 73 12.70 3.00 9.94
C CYS A 73 13.91 2.23 9.38
N HIS A 74 14.99 2.94 9.01
CA HIS A 74 16.14 2.35 8.31
C HIS A 74 16.84 1.24 9.11
N VAL A 75 16.78 1.31 10.44
CA VAL A 75 17.39 0.31 11.35
C VAL A 75 16.89 -1.11 11.08
N CYS A 76 15.61 -1.25 10.71
CA CYS A 76 15.02 -2.54 10.36
C CYS A 76 14.96 -2.74 8.84
N HIS A 77 14.57 -1.71 8.09
CA HIS A 77 14.25 -1.82 6.67
C HIS A 77 15.42 -1.54 5.73
N GLY A 78 16.64 -1.36 6.24
CA GLY A 78 17.86 -1.16 5.46
C GLY A 78 18.07 0.29 5.02
N GLN A 79 19.18 0.55 4.33
CA GLN A 79 19.36 1.86 3.69
C GLN A 79 18.47 1.96 2.46
N ASP A 80 17.94 3.15 2.19
CA ASP A 80 17.04 3.39 1.04
C ASP A 80 15.85 2.42 0.94
N ALA A 81 15.44 1.83 2.07
CA ALA A 81 14.37 0.83 2.13
C ALA A 81 14.59 -0.42 1.28
N THR A 82 15.84 -0.82 1.06
CA THR A 82 16.18 -2.05 0.31
C THR A 82 15.97 -3.35 1.09
N GLY A 83 15.55 -3.28 2.35
CA GLY A 83 15.33 -4.43 3.22
C GLY A 83 16.57 -4.88 3.97
N SER A 84 16.37 -5.79 4.91
CA SER A 84 17.43 -6.43 5.70
C SER A 84 17.13 -7.92 5.89
N SER A 85 17.98 -8.63 6.62
CA SER A 85 17.68 -10.00 7.07
C SER A 85 16.51 -10.08 8.06
N TYR A 86 16.10 -8.94 8.65
CA TYR A 86 15.05 -8.88 9.66
C TYR A 86 13.71 -8.38 9.10
N ALA A 87 13.72 -7.42 8.18
CA ALA A 87 12.50 -6.77 7.68
C ALA A 87 12.51 -6.59 6.15
N PRO A 88 11.33 -6.54 5.50
CA PRO A 88 11.22 -6.52 4.04
C PRO A 88 11.69 -5.18 3.42
N ALA A 89 11.94 -5.23 2.11
CA ALA A 89 12.28 -4.08 1.28
C ALA A 89 11.02 -3.24 0.97
N LEU A 90 10.87 -2.08 1.62
CA LEU A 90 9.66 -1.25 1.44
C LEU A 90 9.55 -0.67 0.03
N VAL A 91 10.67 -0.50 -0.68
CA VAL A 91 10.67 -0.09 -2.11
C VAL A 91 9.89 -1.05 -3.01
N ASN A 92 9.72 -2.31 -2.58
CA ASN A 92 8.90 -3.30 -3.27
C ASN A 92 7.51 -3.43 -2.65
N SER A 93 7.39 -3.29 -1.32
CA SER A 93 6.11 -3.38 -0.63
C SER A 93 5.13 -2.27 -1.05
N LEU A 94 5.61 -1.03 -1.14
CA LEU A 94 4.75 0.13 -1.45
C LEU A 94 4.17 0.11 -2.87
N LYS A 95 4.75 -0.68 -3.78
CA LYS A 95 4.23 -0.88 -5.15
C LYS A 95 2.90 -1.63 -5.16
N ASN A 96 2.70 -2.51 -4.18
CA ASN A 96 1.55 -3.41 -4.11
C ASN A 96 0.63 -3.08 -2.93
N MET A 97 0.78 -1.89 -2.35
CA MET A 97 0.05 -1.43 -1.16
C MET A 97 -0.57 -0.08 -1.44
N ASP A 98 -1.87 0.06 -1.24
CA ASP A 98 -2.52 1.35 -1.31
C ASP A 98 -2.18 2.23 -0.08
N TYR A 99 -2.39 3.54 -0.22
CA TYR A 99 -2.03 4.51 0.81
C TYR A 99 -2.80 4.29 2.13
N GLY A 100 -4.06 3.87 2.07
CA GLY A 100 -4.87 3.58 3.26
C GLY A 100 -4.35 2.39 4.04
N THR A 101 -3.99 1.31 3.34
CA THR A 101 -3.34 0.14 3.93
C THR A 101 -2.00 0.51 4.56
N PHE A 102 -1.17 1.32 3.89
CA PHE A 102 0.08 1.81 4.47
C PHE A 102 -0.14 2.55 5.80
N LEU A 103 -1.10 3.48 5.84
CA LEU A 103 -1.42 4.21 7.06
C LEU A 103 -1.92 3.27 8.18
N SER A 104 -2.72 2.26 7.86
CA SER A 104 -3.19 1.30 8.88
C SER A 104 -2.07 0.48 9.54
N ILE A 105 -0.92 0.37 8.89
CA ILE A 105 0.24 -0.39 9.38
C ILE A 105 1.18 0.52 10.20
N VAL A 106 1.30 1.80 9.82
CA VAL A 106 2.34 2.70 10.33
C VAL A 106 1.82 3.79 11.28
N ALA A 107 0.54 4.19 11.17
CA ALA A 107 -0.03 5.33 11.90
C ALA A 107 -0.44 5.03 13.35
#